data_AF-A0A959GM72-F1
#
_entry.id   AF-A0A959GM72-F1
#
_cell.length_a   1.000
_cell.length_b   1.000
_cell.length_c   1.000
_cell.angle_alpha   90.00
_cell.angle_beta   90.00
_cell.angle_gamma   90.00
#
_symmetry.space_group_name_H-M   'P 1'
#
loop_
_entity.id
_entity.type
_entity.pdbx_description
1 polymer ?
#
loop_
_entity_poly.entity_id
_entity_poly.type
_entity_poly.pdbx_seq_one_letter_code
_entity_poly.pdbx_strand_id
1 'polypeptide(L)'
;NGKRSVELEGTHVRTFPPDTANYVFNAFVDANLWQYKNEYTEQVTDLPTTYLSFTHEGKTKRIKMYYGYPEELENLANMLQELAFSKGWQNGSE
;
A
#
# COMPACT_ATOMS: atom_id res chain seq x y z
N ASN A 1 -2.75 22.66 18.30
CA ASN A 1 -1.73 21.79 18.93
C ASN A 1 -1.77 20.41 18.28
N GLY A 2 -1.07 20.18 17.16
CA GLY A 2 -1.09 18.90 16.43
C GLY A 2 0.28 18.41 15.93
N LYS A 3 1.37 19.11 16.26
CA LYS A 3 2.75 18.83 15.77
C LYS A 3 3.49 17.76 16.59
N ARG A 4 2.80 16.79 17.20
CA ARG A 4 3.45 15.83 18.13
C ARG A 4 3.03 14.37 17.93
N SER A 5 2.27 14.05 16.88
CA SER A 5 1.70 12.71 16.69
C SER A 5 2.31 11.90 15.54
N VAL A 6 3.37 12.39 14.90
CA VAL A 6 4.03 11.66 13.80
C VAL A 6 5.53 11.51 14.07
N GLU A 7 6.06 10.30 13.87
CA GLU A 7 7.47 9.96 14.11
C GLU A 7 8.39 10.58 13.05
N LEU A 8 7.87 10.86 11.86
CA LEU A 8 8.60 11.36 10.70
C LEU A 8 7.90 12.63 10.18
N GLU A 9 8.62 13.76 10.15
CA GLU A 9 8.15 15.04 9.58
C GLU A 9 8.95 15.41 8.31
N GLY A 10 8.28 15.69 7.20
CA GLY A 10 8.93 15.99 5.91
C GLY A 10 9.17 14.76 5.03
N THR A 11 9.88 14.93 3.92
CA THR A 11 10.16 13.83 2.97
C THR A 11 11.18 12.87 3.57
N HIS A 12 10.86 11.58 3.51
CA HIS A 12 11.77 10.52 3.92
C HIS A 12 11.93 9.48 2.82
N VAL A 13 13.12 8.92 2.73
CA VAL A 13 13.48 7.90 1.74
C VAL A 13 14.07 6.69 2.45
N ARG A 14 13.86 5.53 1.83
CA ARG A 14 14.47 4.29 2.27
C ARG A 14 14.70 3.39 1.07
N THR A 15 15.83 2.70 1.10
CA THR A 15 16.13 1.61 0.17
C THR A 15 15.99 0.29 0.91
N PHE A 16 15.24 -0.64 0.34
CA PHE A 16 15.12 -2.01 0.86
C PHE A 16 16.07 -2.95 0.12
N PRO A 17 16.53 -4.05 0.75
CA PRO A 17 17.26 -5.10 0.05
C PRO A 17 16.46 -5.63 -1.15
N PRO A 18 17.12 -6.06 -2.24
CA PRO A 18 16.45 -6.59 -3.42
C PRO A 18 15.49 -7.73 -3.08
N ASP A 19 15.86 -8.64 -2.18
CA ASP A 19 15.01 -9.77 -1.80
C ASP A 19 13.70 -9.33 -1.16
N THR A 20 13.74 -8.28 -0.32
CA THR A 20 12.53 -7.72 0.31
C THR A 20 11.63 -7.06 -0.73
N ALA A 21 12.21 -6.26 -1.63
CA ALA A 21 11.45 -5.60 -2.70
C ALA A 21 10.84 -6.62 -3.65
N ASN A 22 11.61 -7.64 -4.06
CA ASN A 22 11.17 -8.71 -4.94
C ASN A 22 10.08 -9.58 -4.30
N TYR A 23 10.19 -9.89 -3.00
CA TYR A 23 9.16 -10.64 -2.29
C TYR A 23 7.80 -9.96 -2.36
N VAL A 24 7.74 -8.66 -2.02
CA VAL A 24 6.49 -7.90 -2.10
C VAL A 24 6.02 -7.72 -3.54
N PHE A 25 6.94 -7.43 -4.46
CA PHE A 25 6.59 -7.29 -5.87
C PHE A 25 5.98 -8.58 -6.46
N ASN A 26 6.59 -9.73 -6.18
CA ASN A 26 6.10 -11.02 -6.67
C ASN A 26 4.74 -11.38 -6.07
N ALA A 27 4.48 -11.05 -4.80
CA ALA A 27 3.16 -11.23 -4.20
C ALA A 27 2.06 -10.47 -4.98
N PHE A 28 2.36 -9.27 -5.49
CA PHE A 28 1.43 -8.49 -6.32
C PHE A 28 1.26 -9.06 -7.74
N VAL A 29 2.34 -9.61 -8.32
CA VAL A 29 2.28 -10.32 -9.61
C VAL A 29 1.41 -11.57 -9.48
N ASP A 30 1.68 -12.40 -8.48
CA ASP A 30 0.98 -13.67 -8.23
C ASP A 30 -0.50 -13.45 -7.90
N ALA A 31 -0.82 -12.36 -7.18
CA ALA A 31 -2.20 -11.99 -6.89
C ALA A 31 -3.01 -11.59 -8.14
N ASN A 32 -2.37 -11.33 -9.29
CA ASN A 32 -3.00 -10.98 -10.55
C ASN A 32 -4.15 -9.97 -10.37
N LEU A 33 -3.84 -8.76 -9.90
CA LEU A 33 -4.85 -7.79 -9.44
C LEU A 33 -5.95 -7.46 -10.46
N TRP A 34 -5.73 -7.72 -11.74
CA TRP A 34 -6.73 -7.57 -12.80
C TRP A 34 -7.97 -8.45 -12.64
N GLN A 35 -7.89 -9.55 -11.88
CA GLN A 35 -9.04 -10.42 -11.59
C GLN A 35 -10.06 -9.78 -10.64
N TYR A 36 -9.64 -8.79 -9.84
CA TYR A 36 -10.51 -8.13 -8.86
C TYR A 36 -11.29 -6.96 -9.48
N LYS A 37 -12.38 -6.57 -8.82
CA LYS A 37 -13.15 -5.36 -9.19
C LYS A 37 -12.29 -4.11 -9.01
N ASN A 38 -12.63 -3.05 -9.72
CA ASN A 38 -11.98 -1.74 -9.53
C ASN A 38 -12.42 -1.07 -8.22
N GLU A 39 -13.56 -1.47 -7.66
CA GLU A 39 -14.14 -0.86 -6.46
C GLU A 39 -14.91 -1.89 -5.63
N TYR A 40 -14.71 -1.83 -4.32
CA TYR A 40 -15.45 -2.54 -3.28
C TYR A 40 -15.97 -1.48 -2.29
N THR A 41 -17.29 -1.26 -2.29
CA THR A 41 -17.95 -0.19 -1.53
C THR A 41 -19.35 -0.59 -1.10
N GLU A 42 -19.85 0.03 -0.02
CA GLU A 42 -21.21 -0.13 0.49
C GLU A 42 -21.65 1.17 1.20
N GLN A 43 -22.94 1.31 1.56
CA GLN A 43 -23.46 2.44 2.33
C GLN A 43 -23.12 2.32 3.83
N VAL A 44 -21.85 2.12 4.14
CA VAL A 44 -21.31 2.24 5.50
C VAL A 44 -20.75 3.66 5.64
N THR A 45 -20.85 4.29 6.81
CA THR A 45 -20.25 5.62 7.06
C THR A 45 -18.97 5.49 7.89
N ASP A 46 -18.11 6.50 7.81
CA ASP A 46 -16.96 6.70 8.71
C ASP A 46 -15.84 5.65 8.65
N LEU A 47 -15.75 4.86 7.57
CA LEU A 47 -14.60 3.99 7.32
C LEU A 47 -13.49 4.71 6.54
N PRO A 48 -12.21 4.37 6.78
CA PRO A 48 -11.13 4.81 5.91
C PRO A 48 -11.28 4.16 4.52
N THR A 49 -10.86 4.87 3.48
CA THR A 49 -10.77 4.31 2.12
C THR A 49 -9.31 4.01 1.80
N THR A 50 -9.00 2.76 1.46
CA THR A 50 -7.67 2.37 0.98
C THR A 50 -7.70 2.26 -0.55
N TYR A 51 -6.65 2.76 -1.20
CA TYR A 51 -6.44 2.55 -2.64
C TYR A 51 -5.22 1.69 -2.85
N LEU A 52 -5.41 0.50 -3.42
CA LEU A 52 -4.32 -0.37 -3.84
C LEU A 52 -4.03 -0.11 -5.31
N SER A 53 -2.80 0.25 -5.66
CA SER A 53 -2.41 0.53 -7.05
C SER A 53 -1.16 -0.25 -7.41
N PHE A 54 -1.16 -0.88 -8.58
CA PHE A 54 -0.03 -1.64 -9.09
C PHE A 54 0.19 -1.32 -10.57
N THR A 55 1.43 -1.03 -10.93
CA THR A 55 1.84 -0.81 -12.32
C THR A 55 2.84 -1.85 -12.73
N HIS A 56 2.51 -2.63 -13.76
CA HIS A 56 3.34 -3.71 -14.26
C HIS A 56 3.12 -3.89 -15.76
N GLU A 57 4.20 -4.15 -16.50
CA GLU A 57 4.18 -4.33 -17.96
C GLU A 57 3.45 -3.20 -18.72
N GLY A 58 3.63 -1.95 -18.28
CA GLY A 58 3.01 -0.78 -18.90
C GLY A 58 1.51 -0.63 -18.63
N LYS A 59 0.91 -1.47 -17.77
CA LYS A 59 -0.49 -1.38 -17.36
C LYS A 59 -0.58 -1.00 -15.89
N THR A 60 -1.59 -0.20 -15.55
CA THR A 60 -1.89 0.18 -14.17
C THR A 60 -3.26 -0.37 -13.77
N LYS A 61 -3.30 -1.07 -12.64
CA LYS A 61 -4.53 -1.45 -11.95
C LYS A 61 -4.65 -0.61 -10.68
N ARG A 62 -5.83 -0.06 -10.44
CA ARG A 62 -6.17 0.63 -9.18
C ARG A 62 -7.47 0.05 -8.64
N ILE A 63 -7.49 -0.28 -7.35
CA ILE A 63 -8.62 -0.85 -6.63
C ILE A 63 -8.95 0.08 -5.46
N LYS A 64 -10.20 0.53 -5.40
CA LYS A 64 -10.75 1.24 -4.24
C LYS A 64 -11.32 0.21 -3.25
N MET A 65 -10.75 0.14 -2.06
CA MET A 65 -11.07 -0.81 -1.00
C MET A 65 -11.70 -0.04 0.16
N TYR A 66 -13.02 0.11 0.11
CA TYR A 66 -13.79 0.78 1.17
C TYR A 66 -14.45 -0.24 2.10
N TYR A 67 -15.16 -1.21 1.54
CA TYR A 67 -15.85 -2.24 2.31
C TYR A 67 -16.07 -3.50 1.47
N GLY A 68 -16.06 -4.68 2.11
CA GLY A 68 -16.38 -5.96 1.45
C GLY A 68 -15.37 -6.42 0.39
N TYR A 69 -14.12 -5.96 0.48
CA TYR A 69 -13.03 -6.46 -0.35
C TYR A 69 -12.52 -7.82 0.17
N PRO A 70 -11.98 -8.68 -0.70
CA PRO A 70 -11.38 -9.96 -0.29
C PRO A 70 -10.18 -9.77 0.66
N GLU A 71 -10.00 -10.69 1.60
CA GLU A 71 -8.91 -10.69 2.59
C GLU A 71 -7.53 -10.69 1.92
N GLU A 72 -7.38 -11.29 0.74
CA GLU A 72 -6.14 -11.29 -0.02
C GLU A 72 -5.67 -9.89 -0.39
N LEU A 73 -6.60 -8.97 -0.69
CA LEU A 73 -6.26 -7.57 -0.97
C LEU A 73 -5.81 -6.82 0.29
N GLU A 74 -6.39 -7.17 1.44
CA GLU A 74 -5.98 -6.64 2.73
C GLU A 74 -4.57 -7.09 3.10
N ASN A 75 -4.27 -8.37 2.91
CA ASN A 75 -2.95 -8.94 3.16
C ASN A 75 -1.86 -8.24 2.32
N LEU A 76 -2.13 -7.99 1.03
CA LEU A 76 -1.21 -7.24 0.16
C LEU A 76 -0.99 -5.79 0.64
N ALA A 77 -2.05 -5.12 1.09
CA ALA A 77 -1.95 -3.77 1.63
C ALA A 77 -1.17 -3.74 2.95
N ASN A 78 -1.36 -4.75 3.81
CA ASN A 78 -0.64 -4.87 5.07
C ASN A 78 0.86 -5.11 4.85
N MET A 79 1.25 -5.91 3.86
CA MET A 79 2.67 -6.07 3.48
C MET A 79 3.33 -4.72 3.14
N LEU A 80 2.63 -3.85 2.40
CA LEU A 80 3.13 -2.50 2.11
C LEU A 80 3.20 -1.62 3.36
N GLN A 81 2.18 -1.70 4.23
CA GLN A 81 2.15 -0.95 5.49
C GLN A 81 3.28 -1.36 6.43
N GLU A 82 3.56 -2.66 6.55
CA GLU A 82 4.67 -3.16 7.37
C GLU A 82 6.01 -2.60 6.91
N LEU A 83 6.24 -2.56 5.58
CA LEU A 83 7.43 -1.90 5.04
C LEU A 83 7.43 -0.39 5.33
N ALA A 84 6.30 0.29 5.12
CA ALA A 84 6.15 1.72 5.34
C ALA A 84 6.42 2.13 6.81
N PHE A 85 5.91 1.36 7.78
CA PHE A 85 6.05 1.65 9.20
C PHE A 85 7.30 1.04 9.85
N SER A 86 8.08 0.25 9.11
CA SER A 86 9.33 -0.28 9.64
C SER A 86 10.40 0.82 9.80
N LYS A 87 11.23 0.70 10.83
CA LYS A 87 12.29 1.67 11.17
C LYS A 87 13.38 1.75 10.10
N GLY A 88 14.06 2.88 10.00
CA GLY A 88 15.24 3.07 9.13
C GLY A 88 15.01 3.99 7.94
N TRP A 89 13.93 4.77 7.96
CA TRP A 89 13.73 5.88 7.03
C TRP A 89 14.74 7.00 7.30
N GLN A 90 15.29 7.55 6.22
CA GLN A 90 16.26 8.65 6.26
C GLN A 90 15.60 9.90 5.68
N ASN A 91 16.02 11.10 6.12
CA ASN A 91 15.52 12.33 5.51
C ASN A 91 15.85 12.33 4.01
N GLY A 92 14.84 12.53 3.18
CA GLY A 92 15.04 12.79 1.76
C GLY A 92 15.52 14.22 1.59
N SER A 93 16.64 14.41 0.91
CA SER A 93 17.07 15.75 0.48
C SER A 93 16.12 16.25 -0.62
N GLU A 94 15.65 17.49 -0.49
CA GLU A 94 14.99 18.25 -1.57
C GLU A 94 15.92 18.49 -2.76
#